data_AF-A0A7J9R0R1-F1
#
_entry.id   AF-A0A7J9R0R1-F1
#
_cell.length_a   1.000
_cell.length_b   1.000
_cell.length_c   1.000
_cell.angle_alpha   90.00
_cell.angle_beta   90.00
_cell.angle_gamma   90.00
#
_symmetry.space_group_name_H-M   'P 1'
#
loop_
_entity.id
_entity.type
_entity.pdbx_description
1 polymer ?
#
loop_
_entity_poly.entity_id
_entity_poly.type
_entity_poly.pdbx_seq_one_letter_code
_entity_poly.pdbx_strand_id
1 'polypeptide(L)'
;PTGLPLDHVSTLQDSFVFWEEQELTINDKKAKINFEVIQNKHEANIWITWVVRDLGEGVLGHAHLGKGVVEVTLGDYSCDGSFQLYDVSSVKQIMTHELGHSIGLPHIEDTTNIMHPSMSPEYAYCLLS
;
A
#
# COMPACT_ATOMS: atom_id res chain seq x y z
N PRO A 1 2.83 6.92 11.21
CA PRO A 1 3.64 7.17 12.42
C PRO A 1 3.28 8.54 12.99
N THR A 2 3.09 8.67 14.30
CA THR A 2 2.81 9.99 14.91
C THR A 2 4.01 10.91 14.74
N GLY A 3 3.79 12.13 14.23
CA GLY A 3 4.86 13.13 14.04
C GLY A 3 5.36 13.28 12.60
N LEU A 4 4.77 12.59 11.63
CA LEU A 4 5.00 12.87 10.21
C LEU A 4 4.14 14.06 9.73
N PRO A 5 4.64 14.85 8.77
CA PRO A 5 3.96 16.08 8.32
C PRO A 5 2.74 15.81 7.42
N LEU A 6 2.57 14.58 6.93
CA LEU A 6 1.49 14.20 6.02
C LEU A 6 0.59 13.14 6.67
N ASP A 7 -0.71 13.20 6.35
CA ASP A 7 -1.67 12.20 6.78
C ASP A 7 -1.57 10.93 5.93
N HIS A 8 -0.64 10.06 6.31
CA HIS A 8 -0.52 8.74 5.71
C HIS A 8 -1.50 7.73 6.31
N VAL A 9 -2.18 8.05 7.42
CA VAL A 9 -3.05 7.10 8.11
C VAL A 9 -4.36 6.93 7.36
N SER A 10 -4.92 8.01 6.82
CA SER A 10 -6.13 7.96 5.98
C SER A 10 -5.95 7.10 4.73
N THR A 11 -4.73 6.96 4.21
CA THR A 11 -4.45 6.10 3.04
C THR A 11 -4.94 4.68 3.23
N LEU A 12 -4.88 4.14 4.46
CA LEU A 12 -5.40 2.81 4.76
C LEU A 12 -6.93 2.73 4.64
N GLN A 13 -7.63 3.72 5.19
CA GLN A 13 -9.10 3.78 5.15
C GLN A 13 -9.58 3.96 3.71
N ASP A 14 -8.92 4.83 2.95
CA ASP A 14 -9.17 5.03 1.52
C ASP A 14 -8.96 3.74 0.70
N SER A 15 -7.92 2.98 1.00
CA SER A 15 -7.66 1.69 0.34
C SER A 15 -8.68 0.63 0.72
N PHE A 16 -9.21 0.63 1.94
CA PHE A 16 -10.34 -0.23 2.31
C PHE A 16 -11.57 0.10 1.47
N VAL A 17 -11.95 1.39 1.42
CA VAL A 17 -13.09 1.84 0.60
C VAL A 17 -12.94 1.38 -0.84
N PHE A 18 -11.76 1.57 -1.43
CA PHE A 18 -11.48 1.15 -2.81
C PHE A 18 -11.81 -0.34 -3.03
N TRP A 19 -11.34 -1.22 -2.14
CA TRP A 19 -11.51 -2.67 -2.29
C TRP A 19 -12.91 -3.17 -1.89
N GLU A 20 -13.57 -2.54 -0.92
CA GLU A 20 -14.94 -2.88 -0.48
C GLU A 20 -16.00 -2.51 -1.53
N GLU A 21 -15.72 -1.49 -2.36
CA GLU A 21 -16.56 -1.11 -3.49
C GLU A 21 -16.48 -2.10 -4.66
N GLN A 22 -15.39 -2.87 -4.76
CA GLN A 22 -15.20 -3.84 -5.84
C GLN A 22 -16.10 -5.07 -5.68
N GLU A 23 -16.45 -5.67 -6.82
CA GLU A 23 -16.99 -7.03 -6.89
C GLU A 23 -15.99 -7.91 -7.63
N LEU A 24 -15.37 -8.84 -6.90
CA LEU A 24 -14.36 -9.75 -7.44
C LEU A 24 -15.02 -11.02 -7.95
N THR A 25 -14.42 -11.66 -8.96
CA THR A 25 -14.85 -12.98 -9.44
C THR A 25 -13.85 -14.05 -9.00
N ILE A 26 -14.31 -14.99 -8.18
CA ILE A 26 -13.52 -16.11 -7.64
C ILE A 26 -14.24 -17.40 -8.02
N ASN A 27 -13.62 -18.24 -8.88
CA ASN A 27 -14.20 -19.50 -9.34
C ASN A 27 -15.64 -19.34 -9.88
N ASP A 28 -15.82 -18.38 -10.80
CA ASP A 28 -17.10 -17.99 -11.42
C ASP A 28 -18.18 -17.48 -10.45
N LYS A 29 -17.80 -17.19 -9.20
CA LYS A 29 -18.67 -16.60 -8.19
C LYS A 29 -18.25 -15.18 -7.89
N LYS A 30 -19.24 -14.31 -7.70
CA LYS A 30 -19.03 -12.94 -7.23
C LYS A 30 -18.71 -12.96 -5.74
N ALA A 31 -17.71 -12.19 -5.34
CA ALA A 31 -17.26 -12.03 -3.98
C ALA A 31 -17.06 -10.54 -3.66
N LYS A 32 -17.32 -10.17 -2.41
CA LYS A 32 -17.01 -8.85 -1.86
C LYS A 32 -16.11 -9.01 -0.65
N ILE A 33 -15.17 -8.09 -0.52
CA ILE A 33 -14.29 -7.97 0.64
C ILE A 33 -14.93 -6.99 1.63
N ASN A 34 -14.73 -7.21 2.92
CA ASN A 34 -14.99 -6.24 3.99
C ASN A 34 -13.79 -6.25 4.92
N PHE A 35 -13.31 -5.08 5.32
CA PHE A 35 -12.21 -4.93 6.25
C PHE A 35 -12.74 -4.49 7.62
N GLU A 36 -12.11 -4.97 8.67
CA GLU A 36 -12.36 -4.54 10.04
C GLU A 36 -11.03 -4.28 10.73
N VAL A 37 -10.90 -3.10 11.34
CA VAL A 37 -9.73 -2.77 12.15
C VAL A 37 -9.96 -3.28 13.56
N ILE A 38 -9.11 -4.21 13.98
CA ILE A 38 -9.14 -4.76 15.33
C ILE A 38 -7.95 -4.28 16.15
N GLN A 39 -8.13 -4.20 17.47
CA GLN A 39 -7.13 -3.67 18.39
C GLN A 39 -5.98 -4.67 18.64
N ASN A 40 -6.28 -5.97 18.61
CA ASN A 40 -5.33 -7.01 18.99
C ASN A 40 -4.69 -7.64 17.75
N LYS A 41 -3.37 -7.49 17.60
CA LYS A 41 -2.62 -8.08 16.48
C LYS A 41 -2.84 -9.58 16.31
N HIS A 42 -3.00 -10.34 17.40
CA HIS A 42 -3.15 -11.80 17.35
C HIS A 42 -4.51 -12.27 16.82
N GLU A 43 -5.50 -11.38 16.79
CA GLU A 43 -6.84 -11.67 16.25
C GLU A 43 -6.92 -11.34 14.75
N ALA A 44 -5.89 -10.67 14.19
CA ALA A 44 -5.95 -10.08 12.86
C ALA A 44 -5.46 -11.05 11.81
N ASN A 45 -6.13 -11.07 10.65
CA ASN A 45 -5.63 -11.81 9.49
C ASN A 45 -4.37 -11.15 8.92
N ILE A 46 -4.32 -9.82 8.97
CA ILE A 46 -3.22 -9.02 8.46
C ILE A 46 -2.85 -7.89 9.45
N TRP A 47 -1.58 -7.51 9.49
CA TRP A 47 -1.05 -6.37 10.21
C TRP A 47 -0.34 -5.45 9.24
N ILE A 48 -0.65 -4.16 9.36
CA ILE A 48 -0.22 -3.14 8.41
C ILE A 48 0.74 -2.20 9.13
N THR A 49 1.82 -1.83 8.47
CA THR A 49 2.77 -0.85 8.99
C THR A 49 3.30 0.05 7.90
N TRP A 50 3.51 1.32 8.26
CA TRP A 50 4.23 2.27 7.44
C TRP A 50 5.67 2.32 7.88
N VAL A 51 6.59 2.23 6.92
CA VAL A 51 8.02 2.21 7.20
C VAL A 51 8.72 3.43 6.64
N VAL A 52 9.75 3.87 7.36
CA VAL A 52 10.67 4.95 6.95
C VAL A 52 12.05 4.32 6.80
N ARG A 53 12.18 3.42 5.84
CA ARG A 53 13.43 2.71 5.54
C ARG A 53 13.42 2.25 4.09
N ASP A 54 14.62 2.07 3.55
CA ASP A 54 14.80 1.35 2.30
C ASP A 54 14.36 -0.12 2.47
N LEU A 55 13.47 -0.58 1.60
CA LEU A 55 12.97 -1.96 1.56
C LEU A 55 13.77 -2.85 0.60
N GLY A 56 14.76 -2.28 -0.10
CA GLY A 56 15.49 -2.86 -1.20
C GLY A 56 15.36 -1.99 -2.45
N GLU A 57 16.35 -2.08 -3.35
CA GLU A 57 16.35 -1.33 -4.60
C GLU A 57 15.06 -1.57 -5.41
N GLY A 58 14.30 -0.51 -5.66
CA GLY A 58 13.06 -0.55 -6.44
C GLY A 58 11.84 -1.12 -5.69
N VAL A 59 11.91 -1.30 -4.38
CA VAL A 59 10.81 -1.85 -3.58
C VAL A 59 10.06 -0.74 -2.84
N LEU A 60 8.78 -0.60 -3.14
CA LEU A 60 7.90 0.42 -2.53
C LEU A 60 6.98 -0.13 -1.42
N GLY A 61 6.74 -1.45 -1.41
CA GLY A 61 5.92 -2.12 -0.42
C GLY A 61 6.11 -3.64 -0.49
N HIS A 62 5.61 -4.34 0.51
CA HIS A 62 5.54 -5.80 0.53
C HIS A 62 4.33 -6.32 1.30
N ALA A 63 3.59 -7.25 0.71
CA ALA A 63 2.57 -8.05 1.37
C ALA A 63 3.00 -9.53 1.50
N HIS A 64 3.17 -9.99 2.73
CA HIS A 64 3.49 -11.38 3.05
C HIS A 64 2.27 -12.12 3.58
N LEU A 65 1.48 -12.70 2.68
CA LEU A 65 0.28 -13.50 3.00
C LEU A 65 0.51 -14.56 4.09
N GLY A 66 1.63 -15.29 4.05
CA GLY A 66 1.94 -16.33 5.03
C GLY A 66 2.29 -15.81 6.44
N LYS A 67 2.70 -14.54 6.56
CA LYS A 67 3.02 -13.87 7.83
C LYS A 67 1.97 -12.80 8.22
N GLY A 68 0.97 -12.59 7.37
CA GLY A 68 -0.04 -11.54 7.46
C GLY A 68 0.50 -10.11 7.38
N VAL A 69 1.76 -9.86 6.98
CA VAL A 69 2.34 -8.50 7.06
C VAL A 69 2.05 -7.72 5.78
N VAL A 70 1.67 -6.46 5.89
CA VAL A 70 1.75 -5.47 4.81
C VAL A 70 2.64 -4.31 5.26
N GLU A 71 3.75 -4.11 4.56
CA GLU A 71 4.66 -2.98 4.76
C GLU A 71 4.51 -2.00 3.58
N VAL A 72 4.32 -0.71 3.89
CA VAL A 72 4.24 0.37 2.90
C VAL A 72 5.32 1.39 3.20
N THR A 73 6.22 1.65 2.24
CA THR A 73 7.22 2.70 2.43
C THR A 73 6.61 4.09 2.30
N LEU A 74 7.09 5.02 3.10
CA LEU A 74 6.64 6.40 3.12
C LEU A 74 7.50 7.33 2.24
N GLY A 75 8.57 6.81 1.67
CA GLY A 75 9.56 7.59 0.95
C GLY A 75 10.80 6.77 0.64
N ASP A 76 11.72 7.38 -0.09
CA ASP A 76 13.02 6.80 -0.42
C ASP A 76 14.08 7.91 -0.56
N TYR A 77 15.22 7.58 -1.16
CA TYR A 77 16.34 8.50 -1.38
C TYR A 77 16.48 8.96 -2.85
N SER A 78 15.53 8.65 -3.72
CA SER A 78 15.71 8.75 -5.18
C SER A 78 15.50 10.16 -5.74
N CYS A 79 14.92 11.08 -4.96
CA CYS A 79 14.72 12.48 -5.37
C CYS A 79 16.04 13.27 -5.48
N ASP A 80 16.79 13.42 -4.37
CA ASP A 80 17.99 14.28 -4.31
C ASP A 80 19.14 13.62 -3.52
N GLY A 81 19.03 12.32 -3.22
CA GLY A 81 19.98 11.59 -2.38
C GLY A 81 19.72 11.73 -0.87
N SER A 82 18.79 12.59 -0.45
CA SER A 82 18.26 12.62 0.91
C SER A 82 16.92 11.88 0.99
N PHE A 83 16.54 11.43 2.19
CA PHE A 83 15.25 10.76 2.37
C PHE A 83 14.12 11.76 2.14
N GLN A 84 13.24 11.46 1.18
CA GLN A 84 12.10 12.29 0.82
C GLN A 84 10.81 11.52 0.97
N LEU A 85 9.81 12.15 1.60
CA LEU A 85 8.49 11.57 1.74
C LEU A 85 7.76 11.60 0.40
N TYR A 86 7.12 10.48 0.09
CA TYR A 86 6.12 10.43 -0.96
C TYR A 86 4.91 11.28 -0.60
N ASP A 87 4.23 11.77 -1.63
CA ASP A 87 2.95 12.42 -1.46
C ASP A 87 1.88 11.42 -0.99
N VAL A 88 0.76 11.95 -0.48
CA VAL A 88 -0.31 11.10 0.07
C VAL A 88 -0.93 10.19 -1.00
N SER A 89 -1.00 10.67 -2.25
CA SER A 89 -1.54 9.90 -3.38
C SER A 89 -0.70 8.66 -3.68
N SER A 90 0.63 8.80 -3.72
CA SER A 90 1.55 7.69 -3.97
C SER A 90 1.50 6.67 -2.85
N VAL A 91 1.50 7.12 -1.58
CA VAL A 91 1.37 6.19 -0.43
C VAL A 91 0.04 5.44 -0.48
N LYS A 92 -1.07 6.10 -0.85
CA LYS A 92 -2.36 5.44 -1.06
C LYS A 92 -2.32 4.41 -2.18
N GLN A 93 -1.68 4.73 -3.31
CA GLN A 93 -1.57 3.78 -4.43
C GLN A 93 -0.79 2.52 -4.00
N ILE A 94 0.35 2.70 -3.33
CA ILE A 94 1.15 1.58 -2.79
C ILE A 94 0.33 0.78 -1.77
N MET A 95 -0.31 1.43 -0.80
CA MET A 95 -1.16 0.77 0.20
C MET A 95 -2.28 -0.07 -0.45
N THR A 96 -2.93 0.49 -1.46
CA THR A 96 -4.02 -0.19 -2.16
C THR A 96 -3.52 -1.42 -2.91
N HIS A 97 -2.36 -1.32 -3.58
CA HIS A 97 -1.70 -2.43 -4.25
C HIS A 97 -1.33 -3.56 -3.27
N GLU A 98 -0.63 -3.23 -2.18
CA GLU A 98 -0.21 -4.24 -1.20
C GLU A 98 -1.40 -4.89 -0.47
N LEU A 99 -2.49 -4.13 -0.23
CA LEU A 99 -3.73 -4.70 0.26
C LEU A 99 -4.37 -5.68 -0.74
N GLY A 100 -4.25 -5.42 -2.04
CA GLY A 100 -4.69 -6.35 -3.08
C GLY A 100 -3.97 -7.70 -2.99
N HIS A 101 -2.65 -7.67 -2.75
CA HIS A 101 -1.90 -8.90 -2.45
C HIS A 101 -2.39 -9.58 -1.17
N SER A 102 -2.73 -8.81 -0.13
CA SER A 102 -3.22 -9.34 1.15
C SER A 102 -4.56 -10.10 1.04
N ILE A 103 -5.36 -9.80 0.02
CA ILE A 103 -6.60 -10.52 -0.30
C ILE A 103 -6.42 -11.57 -1.41
N GLY A 104 -5.18 -11.83 -1.81
CA GLY A 104 -4.80 -12.93 -2.71
C GLY A 104 -4.75 -12.57 -4.19
N LEU A 105 -4.76 -11.28 -4.56
CA LEU A 105 -4.66 -10.88 -5.96
C LEU A 105 -3.21 -10.90 -6.45
N PRO A 106 -2.94 -11.51 -7.63
CA PRO A 106 -1.62 -11.44 -8.26
C PRO A 106 -1.43 -10.11 -8.98
N HIS A 107 -0.21 -9.87 -9.46
CA HIS A 107 0.06 -8.78 -10.39
C HIS A 107 -0.75 -8.90 -11.68
N ILE A 108 -1.05 -7.75 -12.30
CA ILE A 108 -1.74 -7.63 -13.58
C ILE A 108 -0.90 -6.73 -14.50
N GLU A 109 -0.61 -7.19 -15.72
CA GLU A 109 0.27 -6.48 -16.66
C GLU A 109 -0.28 -5.12 -17.14
N ASP A 110 -1.60 -4.93 -17.11
CA ASP A 110 -2.24 -3.67 -17.50
C ASP A 110 -1.79 -2.51 -16.59
N THR A 111 -1.12 -1.52 -17.18
CA THR A 111 -0.57 -0.33 -16.50
C THR A 111 -1.63 0.54 -15.83
N THR A 112 -2.90 0.39 -16.21
CA THR A 112 -4.01 1.13 -15.59
C THR A 112 -4.62 0.40 -14.39
N ASN A 113 -4.22 -0.85 -14.15
CA ASN A 113 -4.70 -1.66 -13.05
C ASN A 113 -3.92 -1.34 -11.76
N ILE A 114 -4.62 -1.28 -10.63
CA ILE A 114 -3.99 -1.06 -9.33
C ILE A 114 -2.98 -2.16 -8.94
N MET A 115 -3.16 -3.38 -9.46
CA MET A 115 -2.25 -4.51 -9.28
C MET A 115 -1.10 -4.54 -10.30
N HIS A 116 -0.89 -3.47 -11.07
CA HIS A 116 0.30 -3.37 -11.92
C HIS A 116 1.57 -3.35 -11.05
N PRO A 117 2.59 -4.18 -11.34
CA PRO A 117 3.76 -4.38 -10.47
C PRO A 117 4.70 -3.18 -10.37
N SER A 118 4.45 -2.08 -11.07
CA SER A 118 5.37 -0.96 -11.15
C SER A 118 4.63 0.36 -11.09
N MET A 119 5.19 1.31 -10.35
CA MET A 119 4.72 2.70 -10.34
C MET A 119 5.89 3.62 -10.02
N SER A 120 5.80 4.87 -10.47
CA SER A 120 6.73 5.92 -10.07
C SER A 120 6.04 6.81 -9.03
N PRO A 121 6.49 6.83 -7.77
CA PRO A 121 5.88 7.68 -6.76
C PRO A 121 6.25 9.15 -6.98
N GLU A 122 5.33 10.03 -6.63
CA GLU A 122 5.58 11.46 -6.50
C GLU A 122 6.01 11.80 -5.07
N TYR A 123 6.79 12.86 -4.93
CA TYR A 123 7.31 13.32 -3.64
C TYR A 123 6.58 14.56 -3.16
N ALA A 124 6.34 14.64 -1.85
CA ALA A 124 5.68 15.81 -1.27
C ALA A 124 6.54 17.08 -1.28
N TYR A 125 7.87 16.93 -1.24
CA TYR A 125 8.80 18.06 -1.05
C TYR A 125 10.02 18.03 -1.97
N CYS A 126 10.03 17.18 -3.01
CA CYS A 126 11.15 17.16 -3.96
C CYS A 126 11.14 18.43 -4.81
N LEU A 127 12.07 19.35 -4.54
CA LEU A 127 12.17 20.64 -5.23
C LEU A 127 13.00 20.57 -6.54
N LEU A 128 13.61 19.42 -6.82
CA LEU A 128 14.55 19.20 -7.94
C LEU A 128 14.02 18.17 -8.96
N SER A 129 12.70 18.10 -9.16
CA SER A 129 12.05 17.22 -10.14
C SER A 129 12.36 17.61 -11.59
#